data_AF-A0A2V8QD74-F1
#
_entry.id   AF-A0A2V8QD74-F1
#
_cell.length_a   1.000
_cell.length_b   1.000
_cell.length_c   1.000
_cell.angle_alpha   90.00
_cell.angle_beta   90.00
_cell.angle_gamma   90.00
#
_symmetry.space_group_name_H-M   'P 1'
#
loop_
_entity.id
_entity.type
_entity.pdbx_description
1 polymer ?
#
loop_
_entity_poly.entity_id
_entity_poly.type
_entity_poly.pdbx_seq_one_letter_code
_entity_poly.pdbx_strand_id
1 'polypeptide(L)'
;MKRLAVILIALVIVGCGLYFLDQYWIHRYDSVIAHESARYHVDADLVWSIAYEESYFRSWMHGKDGEIGLMQVTPRVAQDWASEKASATMQQQTAKDVENVLRDPQRNIQIACWYLQKAGDEYKDMPGREARMLAAYNAGPSRAADWNRVESGARPLNEQEFIARIDIPSTRAYVTSILDRYRRVKSAKGNSLVRGQSSPANIPAAPDAENLFSSLGPSDRRTAYR
;
A
#
# COMPACT_ATOMS: atom_id res chain seq x y z
N MET A 1 22.44 -39.59 6.16
CA MET A 1 22.94 -38.21 6.34
C MET A 1 22.89 -37.37 5.06
N LYS A 2 23.53 -37.78 3.93
CA LYS A 2 23.54 -36.97 2.68
C LYS A 2 22.14 -36.65 2.10
N ARG A 3 21.22 -37.63 2.05
CA ARG A 3 19.83 -37.41 1.57
C ARG A 3 19.04 -36.42 2.44
N LEU A 4 19.22 -36.47 3.76
CA LEU A 4 18.60 -35.52 4.69
C LEU A 4 19.16 -34.11 4.49
N ALA A 5 20.46 -33.97 4.29
CA ALA A 5 21.08 -32.68 4.00
C ALA A 5 20.55 -32.07 2.70
N VAL A 6 20.39 -32.87 1.63
CA VAL A 6 19.81 -32.42 0.35
C VAL A 6 18.36 -31.96 0.53
N ILE A 7 17.55 -32.71 1.28
CA ILE A 7 16.15 -32.33 1.57
C ILE A 7 16.09 -31.02 2.36
N LEU A 8 16.93 -30.86 3.39
CA LEU A 8 16.98 -29.64 4.18
C LEU A 8 17.39 -28.43 3.32
N ILE A 9 18.40 -28.58 2.46
CA ILE A 9 18.81 -27.52 1.52
C ILE A 9 17.66 -27.16 0.58
N ALA A 10 16.96 -28.14 0.02
CA ALA A 10 15.82 -27.88 -0.85
C ALA A 10 14.69 -27.13 -0.12
N LEU A 11 14.38 -27.50 1.12
CA LEU A 11 13.39 -26.80 1.95
C LEU A 11 13.79 -25.35 2.24
N VAL A 12 15.07 -25.10 2.52
CA VAL A 12 15.59 -23.74 2.73
C VAL A 12 15.48 -22.92 1.45
N ILE A 13 15.86 -23.46 0.30
CA ILE A 13 15.76 -22.77 -1.00
C ILE A 13 14.29 -22.43 -1.30
N VAL A 14 13.37 -23.38 -1.13
CA VAL A 14 11.94 -23.14 -1.32
C VAL A 14 11.43 -22.07 -0.36
N GLY A 15 11.79 -22.15 0.93
CA GLY A 15 11.43 -21.14 1.93
C GLY A 15 11.93 -19.75 1.58
N CYS A 16 13.19 -19.60 1.18
CA CYS A 16 13.75 -18.35 0.69
C CYS A 16 13.01 -17.86 -0.56
N GLY A 17 12.74 -18.75 -1.53
CA GLY A 17 12.01 -18.40 -2.74
C GLY A 17 10.61 -17.85 -2.45
N LEU A 18 9.86 -18.49 -1.55
CA LEU A 18 8.54 -18.02 -1.11
C LEU A 18 8.62 -16.67 -0.39
N TYR A 19 9.62 -16.48 0.47
CA TYR A 19 9.87 -15.21 1.14
C TYR A 19 10.15 -14.07 0.13
N PHE A 20 11.06 -14.28 -0.82
CA PHE A 20 11.38 -13.25 -1.81
C PHE A 20 10.21 -12.94 -2.75
N LEU A 21 9.41 -13.96 -3.11
CA LEU A 21 8.20 -13.76 -3.90
C LEU A 21 7.19 -12.89 -3.15
N ASP A 22 6.99 -13.15 -1.86
CA ASP A 22 6.11 -12.36 -1.00
C ASP A 22 6.60 -10.91 -0.87
N GLN A 23 7.90 -10.71 -0.63
CA GLN A 23 8.49 -9.36 -0.56
C GLN A 23 8.33 -8.60 -1.88
N TYR A 24 8.60 -9.24 -3.02
CA TYR A 24 8.30 -8.63 -4.32
C TYR A 24 6.82 -8.27 -4.45
N TRP A 25 5.94 -9.19 -4.06
CA TRP A 25 4.50 -9.03 -4.20
C TRP A 25 3.96 -7.80 -3.47
N ILE A 26 4.37 -7.62 -2.21
CA ILE A 26 3.89 -6.53 -1.35
C ILE A 26 4.59 -5.19 -1.63
N HIS A 27 5.71 -5.17 -2.38
CA HIS A 27 6.48 -3.96 -2.68
C HIS A 27 6.43 -3.52 -4.16
N ARG A 28 5.81 -4.29 -5.04
CA ARG A 28 5.75 -3.99 -6.50
C ARG A 28 5.04 -2.68 -6.88
N TYR A 29 4.33 -2.05 -5.94
CA TYR A 29 3.64 -0.76 -6.14
C TYR A 29 4.21 0.38 -5.28
N ASP A 30 5.35 0.19 -4.61
CA ASP A 30 5.90 1.18 -3.69
C ASP A 30 6.15 2.54 -4.34
N SER A 31 6.60 2.57 -5.60
CA SER A 31 6.82 3.83 -6.34
C SER A 31 5.51 4.57 -6.61
N VAL A 32 4.46 3.84 -6.99
CA VAL A 32 3.11 4.40 -7.25
C VAL A 32 2.50 4.90 -5.95
N ILE A 33 2.60 4.11 -4.87
CA ILE A 33 2.17 4.50 -3.53
C ILE A 33 2.90 5.77 -3.10
N ALA A 34 4.23 5.82 -3.19
CA ALA A 34 5.01 7.00 -2.81
C ALA A 34 4.60 8.25 -3.60
N HIS A 35 4.42 8.12 -4.92
CA HIS A 35 4.04 9.23 -5.79
C HIS A 35 2.65 9.79 -5.46
N GLU A 36 1.62 8.93 -5.43
CA GLU A 36 0.24 9.37 -5.20
C GLU A 36 -0.01 9.78 -3.75
N SER A 37 0.65 9.13 -2.77
CA SER A 37 0.59 9.53 -1.37
C SER A 37 1.15 10.94 -1.17
N ALA A 38 2.30 11.24 -1.80
CA ALA A 38 2.89 12.57 -1.77
C ALA A 38 1.98 13.62 -2.43
N ARG A 39 1.34 13.28 -3.56
CA ARG A 39 0.41 14.17 -4.28
C ARG A 39 -0.79 14.60 -3.45
N TYR A 40 -1.30 13.72 -2.60
CA TYR A 40 -2.48 13.98 -1.77
C TYR A 40 -2.18 14.19 -0.28
N HIS A 41 -0.90 14.35 0.09
CA HIS A 41 -0.47 14.56 1.47
C HIS A 41 -0.97 13.49 2.45
N VAL A 42 -0.98 12.23 2.00
CA VAL A 42 -1.26 11.05 2.83
C VAL A 42 0.06 10.34 3.10
N ASP A 43 0.22 9.74 4.28
CA ASP A 43 1.44 8.99 4.58
C ASP A 43 1.54 7.70 3.74
N ALA A 44 2.66 7.51 3.04
CA ALA A 44 2.86 6.35 2.18
C ALA A 44 2.82 5.01 2.94
N ASP A 45 3.25 4.97 4.20
CA ASP A 45 3.19 3.74 5.00
C ASP A 45 1.75 3.42 5.42
N LEU A 46 0.90 4.43 5.56
CA LEU A 46 -0.54 4.25 5.82
C LEU A 46 -1.22 3.71 4.55
N VAL A 47 -0.95 4.31 3.39
CA VAL A 47 -1.50 3.85 2.09
C VAL A 47 -1.06 2.41 1.78
N TRP A 48 0.22 2.09 2.01
CA TRP A 48 0.71 0.71 1.91
C TRP A 48 -0.04 -0.23 2.85
N SER A 49 -0.28 0.21 4.09
CA SER A 49 -0.98 -0.60 5.10
C SER A 49 -2.44 -0.85 4.74
N ILE A 50 -3.12 0.13 4.11
CA ILE A 50 -4.47 -0.02 3.56
C ILE A 50 -4.46 -1.00 2.37
N ALA A 51 -3.57 -0.79 1.38
CA ALA A 51 -3.50 -1.68 0.21
C ALA A 51 -3.21 -3.15 0.57
N TYR A 52 -2.44 -3.38 1.63
CA TYR A 52 -2.25 -4.71 2.19
C TYR A 52 -3.58 -5.28 2.70
N GLU A 53 -4.30 -4.53 3.54
CA GLU A 53 -5.54 -4.98 4.19
C GLU A 53 -6.65 -5.23 3.17
N GLU A 54 -6.76 -4.37 2.16
CA GLU A 54 -7.87 -4.37 1.19
C GLU A 54 -7.79 -5.52 0.19
N SER A 55 -6.61 -5.78 -0.37
CA SER A 55 -6.49 -6.75 -1.47
C SER A 55 -5.24 -7.61 -1.42
N TYR A 56 -4.37 -7.40 -0.42
CA TYR A 56 -3.01 -7.93 -0.46
C TYR A 56 -2.32 -7.57 -1.77
N PHE A 57 -2.44 -6.30 -2.19
CA PHE A 57 -1.91 -5.79 -3.45
C PHE A 57 -2.41 -6.53 -4.72
N ARG A 58 -3.65 -7.03 -4.75
CA ARG A 58 -4.23 -7.64 -5.96
C ARG A 58 -5.11 -6.62 -6.70
N SER A 59 -4.66 -6.16 -7.86
CA SER A 59 -5.35 -5.09 -8.61
C SER A 59 -6.62 -5.53 -9.35
N TRP A 60 -6.89 -6.84 -9.41
CA TRP A 60 -8.07 -7.41 -10.06
C TRP A 60 -9.16 -7.85 -9.08
N MET A 61 -8.99 -7.58 -7.78
CA MET A 61 -9.96 -8.03 -6.76
C MET A 61 -11.27 -7.26 -6.88
N HIS A 62 -12.35 -8.00 -6.67
CA HIS A 62 -13.71 -7.48 -6.51
C HIS A 62 -14.15 -7.78 -5.08
N GLY A 63 -14.57 -6.73 -4.39
CA GLY A 63 -15.14 -6.79 -3.05
C GLY A 63 -16.60 -7.24 -3.10
N LYS A 64 -17.18 -7.42 -1.91
CA LYS A 64 -18.56 -7.92 -1.79
C LYS A 64 -19.59 -6.85 -2.10
N ASP A 65 -19.26 -5.58 -1.86
CA ASP A 65 -20.16 -4.45 -1.97
C ASP A 65 -19.85 -3.60 -3.24
N GLY A 66 -19.13 -4.21 -4.20
CA GLY A 66 -18.78 -3.60 -5.48
C GLY A 66 -17.48 -2.80 -5.46
N GLU A 67 -16.64 -2.99 -4.45
CA GLU A 67 -15.29 -2.43 -4.41
C GLU A 67 -14.37 -3.10 -5.44
N ILE A 68 -13.43 -2.34 -6.01
CA ILE A 68 -12.56 -2.84 -7.09
C ILE A 68 -11.11 -2.45 -6.84
N GLY A 69 -10.20 -3.38 -7.14
CA GLY A 69 -8.78 -3.13 -7.27
C GLY A 69 -8.00 -3.08 -5.95
N LEU A 70 -6.80 -2.48 -6.01
CA LEU A 70 -5.78 -2.59 -4.96
C LEU A 70 -6.24 -2.10 -3.59
N MET A 71 -6.96 -0.99 -3.56
CA MET A 71 -7.44 -0.34 -2.35
C MET A 71 -8.95 -0.43 -2.24
N GLN A 72 -9.59 -1.34 -3.00
CA GLN A 72 -11.03 -1.61 -2.92
C GLN A 72 -11.86 -0.32 -2.99
N VAL A 73 -11.61 0.48 -4.03
CA VAL A 73 -12.34 1.72 -4.30
C VAL A 73 -13.69 1.38 -4.95
N THR A 74 -14.76 2.05 -4.54
CA THR A 74 -16.08 1.86 -5.16
C THR A 74 -16.23 2.71 -6.44
N PRO A 75 -17.08 2.27 -7.40
CA PRO A 75 -17.43 3.06 -8.57
C PRO A 75 -17.94 4.48 -8.24
N ARG A 76 -18.64 4.63 -7.12
CA ARG A 76 -19.12 5.94 -6.67
C ARG A 76 -17.97 6.89 -6.31
N VAL A 77 -17.01 6.42 -5.51
CA VAL A 77 -15.82 7.22 -5.16
C VAL A 77 -15.02 7.57 -6.42
N ALA A 78 -14.94 6.67 -7.40
CA ALA A 78 -14.30 6.95 -8.69
C ALA A 78 -15.01 8.06 -9.49
N GLN A 79 -16.34 8.05 -9.51
CA GLN A 79 -17.14 9.09 -10.15
C GLN A 79 -16.98 10.45 -9.45
N ASP A 80 -17.03 10.47 -8.12
CA ASP A 80 -16.82 11.67 -7.33
C ASP A 80 -15.42 12.27 -7.61
N TRP A 81 -14.38 11.43 -7.60
CA TRP A 81 -13.02 11.84 -7.97
C TRP A 81 -12.95 12.40 -9.39
N ALA A 82 -13.57 11.70 -10.35
CA ALA A 82 -13.55 12.13 -11.74
C ALA A 82 -14.21 13.50 -11.92
N SER A 83 -15.34 13.72 -11.24
CA SER A 83 -16.06 15.00 -11.27
C SER A 83 -15.21 16.17 -10.74
N GLU A 84 -14.39 15.94 -9.71
CA GLU A 84 -13.63 16.99 -9.04
C GLU A 84 -12.22 17.21 -9.60
N LYS A 85 -11.57 16.16 -10.13
CA LYS A 85 -10.12 16.17 -10.41
C LYS A 85 -9.76 15.78 -11.84
N ALA A 86 -10.64 15.13 -12.58
CA ALA A 86 -10.31 14.56 -13.87
C ALA A 86 -10.67 15.50 -15.04
N SER A 87 -9.96 15.35 -16.15
CA SER A 87 -10.32 16.02 -17.41
C SER A 87 -11.66 15.49 -17.95
N ALA A 88 -12.31 16.25 -18.85
CA ALA A 88 -13.57 15.82 -19.47
C ALA A 88 -13.46 14.43 -20.16
N THR A 89 -12.35 14.16 -20.84
CA THR A 89 -12.08 12.85 -21.46
C THR A 89 -12.03 11.74 -20.40
N MET A 90 -11.40 12.01 -19.26
CA MET A 90 -11.24 11.05 -18.19
C MET A 90 -12.53 10.83 -17.39
N GLN A 91 -13.36 11.87 -17.25
CA GLN A 91 -14.72 11.74 -16.73
C GLN A 91 -15.56 10.82 -17.61
N GLN A 92 -15.52 11.02 -18.93
CA GLN A 92 -16.22 10.14 -19.87
C GLN A 92 -15.70 8.70 -19.80
N GLN A 93 -14.38 8.51 -19.70
CA GLN A 93 -13.79 7.17 -19.56
C GLN A 93 -14.26 6.49 -18.27
N THR A 94 -14.24 7.21 -17.15
CA THR A 94 -14.72 6.70 -15.84
C THR A 94 -16.20 6.36 -15.89
N ALA A 95 -17.03 7.16 -16.57
CA ALA A 95 -18.45 6.89 -16.72
C ALA A 95 -18.74 5.67 -17.62
N LYS A 96 -17.89 5.42 -18.63
CA LYS A 96 -18.06 4.32 -19.59
C LYS A 96 -17.52 2.98 -19.08
N ASP A 97 -16.41 3.01 -18.36
CA ASP A 97 -15.65 1.81 -18.01
C ASP A 97 -14.93 1.97 -16.66
N VAL A 98 -15.73 2.21 -15.62
CA VAL A 98 -15.24 2.42 -14.25
C VAL A 98 -14.45 1.22 -13.73
N GLU A 99 -14.80 0.01 -14.15
CA GLU A 99 -14.15 -1.21 -13.70
C GLU A 99 -12.70 -1.28 -14.17
N ASN A 100 -12.44 -1.06 -15.47
CA ASN A 100 -11.06 -1.06 -15.96
C ASN A 100 -10.25 0.11 -15.40
N VAL A 101 -10.89 1.26 -15.20
CA VAL A 101 -10.29 2.42 -14.50
C VAL A 101 -9.87 2.03 -13.08
N LEU A 102 -10.68 1.26 -12.35
CA LEU A 102 -10.38 0.83 -10.99
C LEU A 102 -9.48 -0.40 -10.89
N ARG A 103 -9.37 -1.22 -11.93
CA ARG A 103 -8.38 -2.31 -12.02
C ARG A 103 -6.97 -1.81 -12.31
N ASP A 104 -6.82 -0.60 -12.86
CA ASP A 104 -5.52 0.05 -13.04
C ASP A 104 -4.90 0.44 -11.68
N PRO A 105 -3.74 -0.12 -11.30
CA PRO A 105 -3.08 0.14 -10.02
C PRO A 105 -2.87 1.61 -9.69
N GLN A 106 -2.34 2.36 -10.67
CA GLN A 106 -2.00 3.76 -10.47
C GLN A 106 -3.26 4.59 -10.22
N ARG A 107 -4.28 4.38 -11.04
CA ARG A 107 -5.55 5.08 -10.89
C ARG A 107 -6.28 4.71 -9.61
N ASN A 108 -6.28 3.43 -9.24
CA ASN A 108 -6.91 2.97 -8.01
C ASN A 108 -6.28 3.64 -6.78
N ILE A 109 -4.95 3.63 -6.69
CA ILE A 109 -4.20 4.27 -5.60
C ILE A 109 -4.42 5.78 -5.61
N GLN A 110 -4.42 6.43 -6.78
CA GLN A 110 -4.67 7.86 -6.93
C GLN A 110 -6.05 8.27 -6.37
N ILE A 111 -7.10 7.54 -6.74
CA ILE A 111 -8.47 7.81 -6.28
C ILE A 111 -8.58 7.57 -4.76
N ALA A 112 -8.00 6.48 -4.28
CA ALA A 112 -8.00 6.16 -2.85
C ALA A 112 -7.26 7.22 -2.02
N CYS A 113 -6.09 7.68 -2.47
CA CYS A 113 -5.31 8.73 -1.79
C CYS A 113 -6.08 10.06 -1.76
N TRP A 114 -6.76 10.42 -2.85
CA TRP A 114 -7.65 11.58 -2.87
C TRP A 114 -8.80 11.43 -1.85
N TYR A 115 -9.43 10.26 -1.79
CA TYR A 115 -10.54 10.05 -0.87
C TYR A 115 -10.09 10.09 0.60
N LEU A 116 -8.91 9.51 0.89
CA LEU A 116 -8.26 9.61 2.20
C LEU A 116 -7.90 11.05 2.56
N GLN A 117 -7.41 11.85 1.61
CA GLN A 117 -7.14 13.27 1.85
C GLN A 117 -8.40 14.01 2.31
N LYS A 118 -9.53 13.83 1.60
CA LYS A 118 -10.79 14.48 1.99
C LYS A 118 -11.23 14.11 3.40
N ALA A 119 -11.15 12.82 3.75
CA ALA A 119 -11.44 12.37 5.11
C ALA A 119 -10.44 12.97 6.12
N GLY A 120 -9.16 13.03 5.77
CA GLY A 120 -8.12 13.55 6.64
C GLY A 120 -8.22 15.06 6.88
N ASP A 121 -8.69 15.82 5.91
CA ASP A 121 -8.90 17.27 6.03
C ASP A 121 -10.03 17.59 7.02
N GLU A 122 -11.06 16.74 7.10
CA GLU A 122 -12.14 16.84 8.08
C GLU A 122 -11.64 16.67 9.53
N TYR A 123 -10.56 15.91 9.73
CA TYR A 123 -10.04 15.55 11.06
C TYR A 123 -8.63 16.07 11.34
N LYS A 124 -8.15 17.06 10.57
CA LYS A 124 -6.74 17.52 10.60
C LYS A 124 -6.21 17.88 12.00
N ASP A 125 -7.04 18.49 12.84
CA ASP A 125 -6.66 18.97 14.17
C ASP A 125 -7.13 18.02 15.29
N MET A 126 -7.61 16.83 14.94
CA MET A 126 -8.16 15.86 15.91
C MET A 126 -7.11 14.81 16.29
N PRO A 127 -7.00 14.46 17.59
CA PRO A 127 -6.13 13.37 18.02
C PRO A 127 -6.65 12.04 17.49
N GLY A 128 -5.79 11.22 16.87
CA GLY A 128 -6.21 9.99 16.19
C GLY A 128 -6.86 10.25 14.83
N ARG A 129 -6.29 11.19 14.06
CA ARG A 129 -6.72 11.54 12.70
C ARG A 129 -6.76 10.32 11.79
N GLU A 130 -5.75 9.47 11.82
CA GLU A 130 -5.63 8.27 10.99
C GLU A 130 -6.76 7.27 11.27
N ALA A 131 -7.13 7.08 12.55
CA ALA A 131 -8.25 6.20 12.91
C ALA A 131 -9.57 6.66 12.28
N ARG A 132 -9.81 7.98 12.25
CA ARG A 132 -11.02 8.57 11.66
C ARG A 132 -10.99 8.52 10.14
N MET A 133 -9.84 8.76 9.53
CA MET A 133 -9.65 8.57 8.09
C MET A 133 -9.99 7.14 7.67
N LEU A 134 -9.46 6.15 8.38
CA LEU A 134 -9.72 4.73 8.09
C LEU A 134 -11.19 4.36 8.31
N ALA A 135 -11.81 4.87 9.37
CA ALA A 135 -13.24 4.68 9.62
C ALA A 135 -14.11 5.29 8.52
N ALA A 136 -13.78 6.51 8.06
CA ALA A 136 -14.49 7.18 6.96
C ALA A 136 -14.28 6.47 5.62
N TYR A 137 -13.07 5.93 5.39
CA TYR A 137 -12.74 5.16 4.20
C TYR A 137 -13.57 3.87 4.13
N ASN A 138 -13.61 3.10 5.22
CA ASN A 138 -14.26 1.78 5.27
C ASN A 138 -15.79 1.85 5.43
N ALA A 139 -16.29 2.74 6.29
CA ALA A 139 -17.71 2.77 6.67
C ALA A 139 -18.45 4.03 6.20
N GLY A 140 -17.74 4.92 5.50
CA GLY A 140 -18.28 6.16 4.96
C GLY A 140 -18.17 7.36 5.93
N PRO A 141 -18.10 8.61 5.42
CA PRO A 141 -17.90 9.80 6.24
C PRO A 141 -18.99 10.04 7.28
N SER A 142 -20.25 9.74 6.94
CA SER A 142 -21.38 9.93 7.85
C SER A 142 -21.22 9.12 9.14
N ARG A 143 -20.84 7.84 9.04
CA ARG A 143 -20.65 6.99 10.21
C ARG A 143 -19.44 7.42 11.03
N ALA A 144 -18.35 7.78 10.36
CA ALA A 144 -17.17 8.31 11.04
C ALA A 144 -17.49 9.60 11.82
N ALA A 145 -18.27 10.50 11.24
CA ALA A 145 -18.75 11.71 11.89
C ALA A 145 -19.66 11.39 13.10
N ASP A 146 -20.55 10.40 12.97
CA ASP A 146 -21.40 9.95 14.07
C ASP A 146 -20.59 9.38 15.24
N TRP A 147 -19.61 8.51 14.99
CA TRP A 147 -18.74 7.98 16.04
C TRP A 147 -17.86 9.08 16.68
N ASN A 148 -17.51 10.10 15.91
CA ASN A 148 -16.71 11.24 16.38
C ASN A 148 -17.52 12.28 17.19
N ARG A 149 -18.86 12.22 17.17
CA ARG A 149 -19.74 13.20 17.79
C ARG A 149 -19.53 13.28 19.30
N VAL A 150 -19.21 14.46 19.82
CA VAL A 150 -19.13 14.75 21.26
C VAL A 150 -20.14 15.82 21.65
N GLU A 151 -20.47 15.90 22.94
CA GLU A 151 -21.33 16.97 23.46
C GLU A 151 -20.67 18.34 23.25
N SER A 152 -21.50 19.38 23.11
CA SER A 152 -21.02 20.75 22.93
C SER A 152 -20.15 21.18 24.12
N GLY A 153 -18.93 21.65 23.85
CA GLY A 153 -17.95 22.04 24.87
C GLY A 153 -17.13 20.89 25.46
N ALA A 154 -17.39 19.64 25.10
CA ALA A 154 -16.55 18.52 25.47
C ALA A 154 -15.23 18.51 24.68
N ARG A 155 -14.17 17.95 25.27
CA ARG A 155 -12.91 17.75 24.54
C ARG A 155 -13.08 16.75 23.39
N PRO A 156 -12.24 16.83 22.34
CA PRO A 156 -12.18 15.79 21.32
C PRO A 156 -11.83 14.42 21.94
N LEU A 157 -12.38 13.37 21.34
CA LEU A 157 -12.00 11.99 21.68
C LEU A 157 -10.57 11.73 21.27
N ASN A 158 -9.78 11.10 22.12
CA ASN A 158 -8.51 10.53 21.69
C ASN A 158 -8.75 9.32 20.75
N GLU A 159 -7.66 8.78 20.20
CA GLU A 159 -7.73 7.68 19.24
C GLU A 159 -8.46 6.43 19.80
N GLN A 160 -8.13 6.01 21.02
CA GLN A 160 -8.68 4.81 21.64
C GLN A 160 -10.18 4.98 21.94
N GLU A 161 -10.56 6.16 22.44
CA GLU A 161 -11.96 6.52 22.69
C GLU A 161 -12.78 6.54 21.41
N PHE A 162 -12.23 7.05 20.31
CA PHE A 162 -12.88 7.00 19.00
C PHE A 162 -13.06 5.57 18.51
N ILE A 163 -12.00 4.75 18.54
CA ILE A 163 -12.05 3.34 18.09
C ILE A 163 -13.07 2.54 18.91
N ALA A 164 -13.17 2.78 20.22
CA ALA A 164 -14.14 2.13 21.09
C ALA A 164 -15.60 2.43 20.71
N ARG A 165 -15.87 3.57 20.06
CA ARG A 165 -17.22 3.97 19.60
C ARG A 165 -17.63 3.38 18.26
N ILE A 166 -16.69 2.88 17.46
CA ILE A 166 -17.00 2.23 16.19
C ILE A 166 -17.84 0.99 16.50
N ASP A 167 -19.15 1.02 16.24
CA ASP A 167 -20.09 -0.03 16.64
C ASP A 167 -20.12 -1.22 15.67
N ILE A 168 -19.63 -1.03 14.44
CA ILE A 168 -19.43 -2.11 13.46
C ILE A 168 -18.15 -2.91 13.79
N PRO A 169 -18.26 -4.20 14.16
CA PRO A 169 -17.08 -4.98 14.55
C PRO A 169 -16.04 -5.13 13.45
N SER A 170 -16.45 -5.31 12.19
CA SER A 170 -15.55 -5.42 11.03
C SER A 170 -14.78 -4.12 10.79
N THR A 171 -15.43 -2.96 10.85
CA THR A 171 -14.76 -1.66 10.73
C THR A 171 -13.79 -1.41 11.87
N ARG A 172 -14.16 -1.78 13.11
CA ARG A 172 -13.24 -1.64 14.26
C ARG A 172 -11.99 -2.49 14.07
N ALA A 173 -12.16 -3.73 13.61
CA ALA A 173 -11.04 -4.63 13.30
C ALA A 173 -10.17 -4.08 12.16
N TYR A 174 -10.79 -3.57 11.09
CA TYR A 174 -10.11 -2.92 9.96
C TYR A 174 -9.22 -1.75 10.43
N VAL A 175 -9.80 -0.81 11.18
CA VAL A 175 -9.06 0.36 11.69
C VAL A 175 -7.89 -0.08 12.57
N THR A 176 -8.13 -1.00 13.50
CA THR A 176 -7.10 -1.46 14.44
C THR A 176 -5.98 -2.21 13.73
N SER A 177 -6.31 -3.13 12.81
CA SER A 177 -5.35 -3.92 12.02
C SER A 177 -4.40 -3.03 11.22
N ILE A 178 -4.96 -2.03 10.53
CA ILE A 178 -4.19 -1.10 9.71
C ILE A 178 -3.32 -0.19 10.56
N LEU A 179 -3.83 0.37 11.66
CA LEU A 179 -3.02 1.22 12.54
C LEU A 179 -1.86 0.46 13.15
N ASP A 180 -2.07 -0.78 13.58
CA ASP A 180 -1.01 -1.61 14.12
C ASP A 180 0.04 -1.96 13.06
N ARG A 181 -0.39 -2.26 11.83
CA ARG A 181 0.51 -2.48 10.69
C ARG A 181 1.30 -1.22 10.36
N TYR A 182 0.63 -0.08 10.26
CA TYR A 182 1.22 1.21 9.98
C TYR A 182 2.31 1.59 10.99
N ARG A 183 2.02 1.42 12.29
CA ARG A 183 3.00 1.66 13.37
C ARG A 183 4.21 0.74 13.29
N ARG A 184 4.01 -0.56 12.97
CA ARG A 184 5.11 -1.51 12.78
C ARG A 184 6.01 -1.10 11.61
N VAL A 185 5.42 -0.73 10.47
CA VAL A 185 6.17 -0.27 9.29
C VAL A 185 6.96 1.00 9.61
N LYS A 186 6.31 1.99 10.24
CA LYS A 186 6.98 3.24 10.66
C LYS A 186 8.15 2.99 11.61
N SER A 187 7.94 2.15 12.62
CA SER A 187 8.97 1.82 13.62
C SER A 187 10.16 1.09 12.98
N ALA A 188 9.90 0.16 12.05
CA ALA A 188 10.95 -0.54 11.33
C ALA A 188 11.82 0.42 10.50
N LYS A 189 11.19 1.37 9.78
CA LYS A 189 11.92 2.39 9.01
C LYS A 189 12.71 3.34 9.90
N GLY A 190 12.13 3.82 11.01
CA GLY A 190 12.82 4.66 11.97
C GLY A 190 14.07 3.99 12.56
N ASN A 191 13.96 2.72 12.94
CA ASN A 191 15.08 1.94 13.46
C ASN A 191 16.20 1.74 12.42
N SER A 192 15.86 1.56 11.14
CA SER A 192 16.84 1.44 10.05
C SER A 192 17.60 2.75 9.79
N LEU A 193 16.91 3.89 9.86
CA LEU A 193 17.53 5.21 9.73
C LEU A 193 18.49 5.50 10.89
N VAL A 194 18.09 5.18 12.13
CA VAL A 194 18.94 5.33 13.32
C VAL A 194 20.16 4.40 13.27
N ARG A 195 20.01 3.20 12.69
CA ARG A 195 21.11 2.22 12.54
C ARG A 195 22.02 2.51 11.34
N GLY A 196 21.82 3.61 10.61
CA GLY A 196 22.70 4.03 9.51
C GLY A 196 22.71 3.06 8.33
N GLN A 197 21.66 2.26 8.13
CA GLN A 197 21.58 1.36 6.97
C GLN A 197 20.89 2.05 5.80
N SER A 198 21.67 2.31 4.75
CA SER A 198 21.18 2.57 3.40
C SER A 198 20.28 1.41 2.96
N SER A 199 19.04 1.72 2.59
CA SER A 199 18.03 0.81 2.06
C SER A 199 18.61 -0.22 1.06
N PRO A 200 18.15 -1.50 1.04
CA PRO A 200 18.53 -2.47 0.02
C PRO A 200 17.85 -2.20 -1.34
N ALA A 201 17.50 -0.95 -1.65
CA ALA A 201 17.01 -0.51 -2.95
C ALA A 201 18.14 -0.14 -3.92
N ASN A 202 19.37 -0.61 -3.66
CA ASN A 202 20.44 -0.64 -4.64
C ASN A 202 20.83 -2.11 -4.84
N ILE A 203 20.00 -2.84 -5.59
CA ILE A 203 20.55 -3.90 -6.42
C ILE A 203 21.48 -3.15 -7.38
N PRO A 204 22.82 -3.32 -7.33
CA PRO A 204 23.64 -2.79 -8.41
C PRO A 204 23.04 -3.35 -9.70
N ALA A 205 22.68 -2.47 -10.63
CA ALA A 205 22.35 -2.89 -11.99
C ALA A 205 23.39 -3.94 -12.38
N ALA A 206 22.91 -5.10 -12.86
CA ALA A 206 23.79 -6.13 -13.37
C ALA A 206 24.85 -5.44 -14.24
N PRO A 207 26.16 -5.67 -14.01
CA PRO A 207 27.16 -5.00 -14.82
C PRO A 207 26.84 -5.33 -16.28
N ASP A 208 26.77 -4.28 -17.10
CA ASP A 208 26.54 -4.42 -18.53
C ASP A 208 27.46 -5.52 -19.05
N ALA A 209 26.86 -6.55 -19.64
CA ALA A 209 27.57 -7.72 -20.17
C ALA A 209 28.52 -7.37 -21.34
N GLU A 210 28.65 -6.08 -21.69
CA GLU A 210 29.59 -5.57 -22.68
C GLU A 210 31.02 -5.32 -22.16
N ASN A 211 31.29 -5.36 -20.84
CA ASN A 211 32.63 -5.05 -20.32
C ASN A 211 33.43 -6.21 -19.70
N LEU A 212 32.99 -7.46 -19.89
CA LEU A 212 33.75 -8.65 -19.46
C LEU A 212 34.68 -9.24 -20.52
N PHE A 213 34.69 -8.71 -21.75
CA PHE A 213 35.58 -9.16 -22.84
C PHE A 213 36.79 -8.27 -23.12
N SER A 214 36.93 -7.13 -22.42
CA SER A 214 38.01 -6.16 -22.67
C SER A 214 39.21 -6.28 -21.74
N SER A 215 39.21 -7.21 -20.76
CA SER A 215 40.31 -7.38 -19.79
C SER A 215 41.06 -8.72 -19.87
N LEU A 216 40.78 -9.57 -20.86
CA LEU A 216 41.57 -10.79 -21.08
C LEU A 216 42.79 -10.49 -21.96
N GLY A 217 43.98 -10.61 -21.35
CA GLY A 217 45.24 -10.60 -22.07
C GLY A 217 45.36 -11.78 -23.06
N PRO A 218 46.34 -11.75 -23.99
CA PRO A 218 46.36 -12.65 -25.16
C PRO A 218 46.54 -14.15 -24.89
N SER A 219 46.62 -14.62 -23.63
CA SER A 219 46.97 -16.01 -23.31
C SER A 219 45.80 -16.95 -23.02
N ASP A 220 44.54 -16.50 -22.91
CA ASP A 220 43.44 -17.36 -22.42
C ASP A 220 42.31 -17.63 -23.44
N ARG A 221 42.58 -17.49 -24.74
CA ARG A 221 41.61 -17.71 -25.82
C ARG A 221 41.55 -19.16 -26.37
N ARG A 222 41.96 -20.17 -25.59
CA ARG A 222 41.86 -21.58 -26.02
C ARG A 222 41.62 -22.55 -24.85
N THR A 223 40.40 -22.60 -24.34
CA THR A 223 39.74 -23.85 -23.89
C THR A 223 38.31 -23.56 -23.46
N ALA A 224 37.39 -23.50 -24.41
CA ALA A 224 35.96 -23.58 -24.16
C ALA A 224 35.28 -24.20 -25.39
N TYR A 225 35.51 -25.50 -25.62
CA TYR A 225 34.65 -26.43 -26.36
C TYR A 225 35.21 -27.85 -26.17
N ARG A 226 34.94 -28.43 -25.00
CA ARG A 226 34.78 -29.87 -24.75
C ARG A 226 33.86 -30.06 -23.56
#